data_AF-A0A0Q8N7E4-F1
#
_entry.id   AF-A0A0Q8N7E4-F1
#
_cell.length_a   1.000
_cell.length_b   1.000
_cell.length_c   1.000
_cell.angle_alpha   90.00
_cell.angle_beta   90.00
_cell.angle_gamma   90.00
#
_symmetry.space_group_name_H-M   'P 1'
#
loop_
_entity.id
_entity.type
_entity.pdbx_description
1 polymer ?
#
loop_
_entity_poly.entity_id
_entity_poly.type
_entity_poly.pdbx_seq_one_letter_code
_entity_poly.pdbx_strand_id
1 'polypeptide(L)'
;MKKFRNLHETQKFAIVIPALFFLSCLTKHYLENFRGTLIYAYGSTITLFLSLFLVLFSLVNSILILRDLKIKLIQKLLWFLLSALPFLYLSIGLIFSI
;
A
#
# COMPACT_ATOMS: atom_id res chain seq x y z
N MET A 1 14.15 -15.17 6.96
CA MET A 1 12.85 -15.66 6.44
C MET A 1 11.96 -16.39 7.46
N LYS A 2 12.49 -17.19 8.42
CA LYS A 2 11.65 -17.92 9.42
C LYS A 2 10.66 -17.02 10.20
N LYS A 3 11.05 -15.78 10.52
CA LYS A 3 10.21 -14.83 11.29
C LYS A 3 9.00 -14.31 10.51
N PHE A 4 9.11 -14.14 9.19
CA PHE A 4 7.99 -13.69 8.33
C PHE A 4 6.96 -14.81 8.09
N ARG A 5 7.44 -16.05 8.01
CA ARG A 5 6.57 -17.23 7.81
C ARG A 5 5.60 -17.45 8.97
N ASN A 6 5.99 -17.03 10.19
CA ASN A 6 5.21 -17.21 11.41
C ASN A 6 4.25 -16.05 11.72
N LEU A 7 4.21 -15.01 10.87
CA LEU A 7 3.28 -13.90 11.04
C LEU A 7 1.86 -14.31 10.63
N HIS A 8 0.86 -13.67 11.24
CA HIS A 8 -0.53 -13.78 10.80
C HIS A 8 -0.68 -13.21 9.38
N GLU A 9 -1.63 -13.70 8.59
CA GLU A 9 -1.79 -13.27 7.20
C GLU A 9 -1.99 -11.75 7.07
N THR A 10 -2.79 -11.14 7.96
CA THR A 10 -2.99 -9.68 7.99
C THR A 10 -1.70 -8.90 8.29
N GLN A 11 -0.75 -9.46 9.03
CA GLN A 11 0.57 -8.85 9.27
C GLN A 11 1.47 -8.99 8.05
N LYS A 12 1.38 -10.11 7.31
CA LYS A 12 2.10 -10.26 6.04
C LYS A 12 1.59 -9.24 5.02
N PHE A 13 0.27 -9.10 4.90
CA PHE A 13 -0.35 -8.09 4.04
C PHE A 13 0.00 -6.66 4.46
N ALA A 14 0.11 -6.39 5.77
CA ALA A 14 0.57 -5.08 6.27
C ALA A 14 1.98 -4.71 5.79
N ILE A 15 2.81 -5.68 5.40
CA ILE A 15 4.15 -5.43 4.85
C ILE A 15 4.11 -5.39 3.33
N VAL A 16 3.42 -6.34 2.70
CA VAL A 16 3.39 -6.49 1.24
C VAL A 16 2.65 -5.33 0.57
N ILE A 17 1.52 -4.88 1.12
CA ILE A 17 0.71 -3.83 0.51
C ILE A 17 1.50 -2.50 0.41
N PRO A 18 2.12 -1.97 1.49
CA PRO A 18 2.93 -0.77 1.38
C PRO A 18 4.13 -0.93 0.45
N ALA A 19 4.80 -2.09 0.46
CA ALA A 19 5.94 -2.34 -0.43
C ALA A 19 5.52 -2.29 -1.92
N LEU A 20 4.40 -2.93 -2.28
CA LEU A 20 3.86 -2.89 -3.63
C LEU A 20 3.39 -1.48 -4.03
N PHE A 21 2.84 -0.72 -3.09
CA PHE A 21 2.41 0.66 -3.34
C PHE A 21 3.62 1.57 -3.61
N PHE A 22 4.69 1.44 -2.83
CA PHE A 22 5.92 2.17 -3.13
C PHE A 22 6.52 1.75 -4.48
N LEU A 23 6.48 0.46 -4.81
CA LEU A 23 6.94 -0.02 -6.10
C LEU A 23 6.09 0.53 -7.26
N SER A 24 4.77 0.64 -7.12
CA SER A 24 3.91 1.24 -8.15
C SER A 24 4.21 2.73 -8.33
N CYS A 25 4.47 3.48 -7.26
CA CYS A 25 4.94 4.87 -7.32
C CYS A 25 6.28 5.00 -8.04
N LEU A 26 7.26 4.16 -7.72
CA LEU A 26 8.57 4.14 -8.39
C LEU A 26 8.43 3.78 -9.88
N THR A 27 7.57 2.80 -10.19
CA THR A 27 7.28 2.40 -11.58
C THR A 27 6.65 3.56 -12.35
N LYS A 28 5.72 4.27 -11.73
CA LYS A 28 5.08 5.46 -12.33
C LYS A 28 6.12 6.55 -12.63
N HIS A 29 7.05 6.81 -11.70
CA HIS A 29 8.14 7.76 -11.92
C HIS A 29 9.08 7.31 -13.05
N TYR A 30 9.46 6.03 -13.09
CA TYR A 30 10.30 5.50 -14.15
C TYR A 30 9.64 5.57 -15.54
N LEU A 31 8.32 5.34 -15.60
CA LEU A 31 7.54 5.45 -16.83
C LEU A 31 7.59 6.85 -17.43
N GLU A 32 7.82 7.90 -16.63
CA GLU A 32 7.91 9.26 -17.16
C GLU A 32 9.00 9.44 -18.22
N ASN A 33 10.04 8.61 -18.20
CA ASN A 33 11.08 8.59 -19.23
C ASN A 33 10.56 8.16 -20.61
N PHE A 34 9.38 7.54 -20.68
CA PHE A 34 8.76 7.02 -21.90
C PHE A 34 7.58 7.89 -22.36
N ARG A 35 7.43 9.12 -21.85
CA ARG A 35 6.34 10.04 -22.23
C ARG A 35 6.20 10.14 -23.75
N GLY A 36 4.95 10.08 -24.24
CA GLY A 36 4.62 10.08 -25.67
C GLY A 36 4.60 8.70 -26.33
N THR A 37 4.94 7.63 -25.62
CA THR A 37 4.88 6.25 -26.14
C THR A 37 3.66 5.48 -25.63
N LEU A 38 3.31 4.39 -26.33
CA LEU A 38 2.28 3.45 -25.87
C LEU A 38 2.64 2.82 -24.51
N ILE A 39 3.93 2.58 -24.24
CA ILE A 39 4.42 2.06 -22.96
C ILE A 39 4.02 3.00 -21.82
N TYR A 40 4.20 4.31 -22.01
CA TYR A 40 3.76 5.30 -21.02
C TYR A 40 2.24 5.31 -20.88
N ALA A 41 1.48 5.31 -21.97
CA ALA A 41 0.02 5.36 -21.92
C ALA A 41 -0.58 4.18 -21.13
N TYR A 42 -0.24 2.94 -21.52
CA TYR A 42 -0.75 1.75 -20.85
C TYR A 42 -0.15 1.58 -19.45
N GLY A 43 1.17 1.75 -19.31
CA GLY A 43 1.86 1.59 -18.03
C GLY A 43 1.37 2.59 -16.98
N SER A 44 1.16 3.85 -17.38
CA SER A 44 0.61 4.89 -16.51
C SER A 44 -0.78 4.52 -16.00
N THR A 45 -1.67 4.07 -16.89
CA THR A 45 -3.03 3.69 -16.52
C THR A 45 -3.03 2.47 -15.60
N ILE A 46 -2.22 1.44 -15.91
CA ILE A 46 -2.11 0.24 -15.08
C ILE A 46 -1.57 0.58 -13.68
N THR A 47 -0.50 1.38 -13.60
CA THR A 47 0.09 1.78 -12.31
C THR A 47 -0.88 2.60 -11.48
N LEU A 48 -1.71 3.45 -12.09
CA LEU A 48 -2.76 4.19 -11.40
C LEU A 48 -3.81 3.26 -10.80
N PHE A 49 -4.36 2.32 -11.59
CA PHE A 49 -5.34 1.35 -11.10
C PHE A 49 -4.76 0.46 -9.99
N LEU A 50 -3.53 0.00 -10.15
CA LEU A 50 -2.83 -0.78 -9.13
C LEU A 50 -2.67 0.00 -7.82
N SER A 51 -2.23 1.26 -7.88
CA SER A 51 -2.09 2.12 -6.71
C SER A 51 -3.42 2.34 -5.99
N LEU A 52 -4.50 2.62 -6.72
CA LEU A 52 -5.84 2.79 -6.13
C LEU A 52 -6.33 1.50 -5.46
N PHE A 53 -6.13 0.35 -6.12
CA PHE A 53 -6.49 -0.95 -5.57
C PHE A 53 -5.73 -1.26 -4.28
N LEU A 54 -4.42 -1.00 -4.27
CA LEU A 54 -3.58 -1.17 -3.08
C LEU A 54 -4.00 -0.24 -1.94
N VAL A 55 -4.44 0.97 -2.22
CA VAL A 55 -4.97 1.89 -1.20
C VAL A 55 -6.25 1.33 -0.57
N LEU A 56 -7.19 0.82 -1.36
CA LEU A 56 -8.40 0.17 -0.84
C LEU A 56 -8.05 -1.07 0.00
N PHE A 57 -7.15 -1.92 -0.48
CA PHE A 57 -6.67 -3.09 0.24
C PHE A 57 -5.98 -2.72 1.55
N SER A 58 -5.22 -1.62 1.56
CA SER A 58 -4.56 -1.12 2.77
C SER A 58 -5.57 -0.75 3.86
N LEU A 59 -6.69 -0.12 3.47
CA LEU A 59 -7.77 0.25 4.39
C LEU A 59 -8.50 -0.98 4.93
N VAL A 60 -8.87 -1.91 4.05
CA VAL A 60 -9.52 -3.19 4.45
C VAL A 60 -8.61 -3.97 5.41
N ASN A 61 -7.33 -4.12 5.08
CA ASN A 61 -6.39 -4.85 5.92
C ASN A 61 -6.16 -4.17 7.28
N SER A 62 -6.17 -2.84 7.33
CA SER A 62 -6.10 -2.08 8.58
C SER A 62 -7.31 -2.33 9.49
N ILE A 63 -8.52 -2.39 8.92
CA ILE A 63 -9.73 -2.75 9.68
C ILE A 63 -9.65 -4.18 10.19
N LEU A 64 -9.20 -5.13 9.36
CA LEU A 64 -9.02 -6.53 9.76
C LEU A 64 -7.98 -6.69 10.87
N ILE A 65 -6.88 -5.92 10.84
CA ILE A 65 -5.91 -5.88 11.93
C ILE A 65 -6.59 -5.45 13.22
N LEU A 66 -7.38 -4.36 13.20
CA LEU A 66 -8.09 -3.88 14.39
C LEU A 66 -9.14 -4.85 14.91
N ARG A 67 -9.86 -5.56 14.03
CA ARG A 67 -10.94 -6.46 14.43
C ARG A 67 -10.43 -7.82 14.89
N ASP A 68 -9.58 -8.46 14.09
CA ASP A 68 -9.36 -9.90 14.18
C ASP A 68 -7.98 -10.27 14.76
N LEU A 69 -7.00 -9.36 14.73
CA LEU A 69 -5.65 -9.65 15.24
C LEU A 69 -5.62 -9.59 16.77
N LYS A 70 -5.42 -10.75 17.40
CA LYS A 70 -5.34 -10.93 18.86
C LYS A 70 -3.90 -10.83 19.37
N ILE A 71 -3.39 -9.60 19.47
CA ILE A 71 -2.06 -9.29 20.03
C ILE A 71 -2.13 -8.09 20.98
N LYS A 72 -1.02 -7.77 21.65
CA LYS A 72 -0.93 -6.60 22.55
C LYS A 72 -1.28 -5.30 21.81
N LEU A 73 -1.99 -4.40 22.49
CA LEU A 73 -2.52 -3.16 21.90
C LEU A 73 -1.45 -2.33 21.16
N ILE A 74 -0.28 -2.12 21.77
CA ILE A 74 0.82 -1.35 21.16
C ILE A 74 1.29 -2.00 19.87
N GLN A 75 1.47 -3.33 19.86
CA GLN A 75 1.89 -4.05 18.66
C GLN A 75 0.81 -3.97 17.57
N LYS A 76 -0.46 -4.10 17.96
CA LYS A 76 -1.61 -3.98 17.07
C LYS A 76 -1.68 -2.61 16.39
N LEU A 77 -1.43 -1.54 17.15
CA LEU A 77 -1.35 -0.18 16.62
C LEU A 77 -0.20 -0.02 15.62
N LEU A 78 0.97 -0.60 15.89
CA LEU A 78 2.08 -0.57 14.93
C LEU A 78 1.72 -1.28 13.61
N TRP A 79 1.07 -2.44 13.68
CA TRP A 79 0.60 -3.14 12.47
C TRP A 79 -0.47 -2.38 11.73
N PHE A 80 -1.41 -1.76 12.45
CA PHE A 80 -2.43 -0.89 11.88
C PHE A 80 -1.81 0.30 11.14
N LEU A 81 -0.88 1.02 11.78
CA LEU A 81 -0.18 2.17 11.18
C LEU A 81 0.58 1.75 9.92
N LEU A 82 1.31 0.63 9.98
CA LEU A 82 2.04 0.11 8.84
C LEU A 82 1.10 -0.24 7.68
N SER A 83 -0.01 -0.91 7.96
CA SER A 83 -1.01 -1.26 6.95
C SER A 83 -1.72 -0.02 6.38
N ALA A 84 -1.97 1.00 7.20
CA ALA A 84 -2.68 2.21 6.78
C ALA A 84 -1.82 3.19 5.98
N LEU A 85 -0.50 2.99 5.89
CA LEU A 85 0.44 3.90 5.23
C LEU A 85 0.01 4.35 3.83
N PRO A 86 -0.34 3.45 2.88
CA PRO A 86 -0.75 3.86 1.53
C PRO A 86 -1.98 4.75 1.54
N PHE A 87 -3.00 4.38 2.32
CA PHE A 87 -4.21 5.18 2.48
C PHE A 87 -3.94 6.55 3.09
N LEU A 88 -3.13 6.61 4.15
CA LEU A 88 -2.75 7.87 4.80
C LEU A 88 -1.97 8.76 3.84
N TYR A 89 -1.00 8.21 3.10
CA TYR A 89 -0.21 8.95 2.12
C TYR A 89 -1.09 9.61 1.06
N LEU A 90 -2.01 8.85 0.45
CA LEU A 90 -2.90 9.38 -0.57
C LEU A 90 -3.88 10.41 0.00
N SER A 91 -4.43 10.16 1.19
CA SER A 91 -5.36 11.10 1.86
C SER A 91 -4.67 12.43 2.18
N ILE A 92 -3.45 12.38 2.71
CA ILE A 92 -2.65 13.57 3.00
C ILE A 92 -2.34 14.33 1.70
N GLY A 93 -1.93 13.61 0.64
CA GLY A 93 -1.65 14.21 -0.66
C GLY A 93 -2.85 14.93 -1.26
N LEU A 94 -4.06 14.36 -1.13
CA LEU A 94 -5.29 15.02 -1.56
C LEU A 94 -5.61 16.27 -0.76
N ILE A 95 -5.42 16.23 0.57
CA ILE A 95 -5.69 17.40 1.45
C ILE A 95 -4.76 18.56 1.12
N PHE A 96 -3.47 18.31 0.91
CA PHE A 96 -2.49 19.37 0.61
C PHE A 96 -2.51 19.85 -0.84
N SER A 97 -3.14 19.10 -1.74
CA SER A 97 -3.29 19.48 -3.15
C SER A 97 -4.54 20.34 -3.42
N ILE A 98 -5.42 20.51 -2.42
CA ILE A 98 -6.60 21.39 -2.43
C ILE A 98 -6.20 22.72 -1.80
#